data_AF-A0ABD1CPW6-F1
#
_entry.id   AF-A0ABD1CPW6-F1
#
_cell.length_a   1.000
_cell.length_b   1.000
_cell.length_c   1.000
_cell.angle_alpha   90.00
_cell.angle_beta   90.00
_cell.angle_gamma   90.00
#
_symmetry.space_group_name_H-M   'P 1'
#
loop_
_entity.id
_entity.type
_entity.pdbx_description
1 polymer ?
#
loop_
_entity_poly.entity_id
_entity_poly.type
_entity_poly.pdbx_seq_one_letter_code
_entity_poly.pdbx_strand_id
1 'polypeptide(L)'
;MKFLAATLLIFAIFHASGADQKPYDKQHWERTNQLCSRLLRTPQEARDLIAQKKFDDDANEAMHCVIRCTGIVSGTYDDERGTVMEMMEVQAQGKTGFAEFRSAAEECYGGFGPEDYGDDWCKKSYLYFKCDWKAWVQHVKKVE
;
A
#
# COMPACT_ATOMS: atom_id res chain seq x y z
N MET A 1 26.12 49.25 -23.86
CA MET A 1 26.39 47.81 -23.69
C MET A 1 25.06 47.11 -23.49
N LYS A 2 24.69 46.21 -24.41
CA LYS A 2 23.48 45.39 -24.34
C LYS A 2 23.77 44.24 -23.38
N PHE A 3 23.02 44.07 -22.31
CA PHE A 3 22.97 42.81 -21.58
C PHE A 3 21.58 42.19 -21.76
N LEU A 4 21.64 40.96 -22.26
CA LEU A 4 20.53 40.11 -22.66
C LEU A 4 19.79 39.54 -21.44
N ALA A 5 18.51 39.27 -21.70
CA ALA A 5 17.53 38.52 -20.93
C ALA A 5 18.05 37.34 -20.08
N ALA A 6 17.42 37.13 -18.93
CA ALA A 6 17.14 35.80 -18.40
C ALA A 6 15.89 35.84 -17.51
N THR A 7 14.76 35.55 -18.15
CA THR A 7 13.45 35.32 -17.54
C THR A 7 13.53 34.05 -16.68
N LEU A 8 13.61 34.18 -15.36
CA LEU A 8 13.45 33.05 -14.43
C LEU A 8 11.95 32.79 -14.23
N LEU A 9 11.33 32.18 -15.23
CA LEU A 9 10.10 31.42 -15.07
C LEU A 9 10.47 30.17 -14.26
N ILE A 10 10.34 30.28 -12.93
CA ILE A 10 10.33 29.10 -12.06
C ILE A 10 9.06 28.34 -12.43
N PHE A 11 9.22 27.36 -13.32
CA PHE A 11 8.19 26.37 -13.61
C PHE A 11 7.83 25.70 -12.29
N ALA A 12 6.59 25.91 -11.88
CA ALA A 12 5.96 25.20 -10.80
C ALA A 12 5.96 23.70 -11.16
N ILE A 13 6.91 22.95 -10.62
CA ILE A 13 6.80 21.49 -10.59
C ILE A 13 5.93 21.15 -9.39
N PHE A 14 4.64 21.47 -9.50
CA PHE A 14 3.64 20.72 -8.75
C PHE A 14 3.66 19.32 -9.36
N HIS A 15 4.37 18.39 -8.73
CA HIS A 15 4.14 16.96 -8.95
C HIS A 15 2.72 16.68 -8.44
N ALA A 16 1.73 16.88 -9.30
CA ALA A 16 0.38 16.42 -9.07
C ALA A 16 0.38 14.89 -9.21
N SER A 17 0.92 14.18 -8.22
CA SER A 17 0.94 12.72 -8.13
C SER A 17 -0.42 12.14 -7.69
N GLY A 18 -1.53 12.75 -8.14
CA GLY A 18 -2.90 12.32 -7.81
C GLY A 18 -3.85 12.21 -9.01
N ALA A 19 -3.48 12.69 -10.19
CA ALA A 19 -4.45 12.88 -11.29
C ALA A 19 -4.74 11.64 -12.15
N ASP A 20 -4.05 10.50 -11.93
CA ASP A 20 -4.20 9.31 -12.80
C ASP A 20 -4.31 7.99 -12.01
N GLN A 21 -4.66 8.08 -10.73
CA GLN A 21 -4.84 6.93 -9.86
C GLN A 21 -6.11 6.16 -10.24
N LYS A 22 -5.94 4.94 -10.76
CA LYS A 22 -7.04 4.05 -11.17
C LYS A 22 -7.17 2.88 -10.19
N PRO A 23 -8.40 2.43 -9.90
CA PRO A 23 -8.58 1.21 -9.14
C PRO A 23 -7.99 0.03 -9.91
N TYR A 24 -7.37 -0.89 -9.18
CA TYR A 24 -6.84 -2.13 -9.74
C TYR A 24 -7.81 -3.28 -9.48
N ASP A 25 -7.86 -4.23 -10.41
CA ASP A 25 -8.68 -5.43 -10.30
C ASP A 25 -7.90 -6.59 -9.67
N LYS A 26 -8.59 -7.73 -9.52
CA LYS A 26 -7.99 -8.97 -9.00
C LYS A 26 -6.81 -9.45 -9.86
N GLN A 27 -6.88 -9.30 -11.17
CA GLN A 27 -5.81 -9.75 -12.07
C GLN A 27 -4.56 -8.88 -11.91
N HIS A 28 -4.73 -7.58 -11.72
CA HIS A 28 -3.63 -6.69 -11.37
C HIS A 28 -2.99 -7.09 -10.05
N TRP A 29 -3.78 -7.34 -9.00
CA TRP A 29 -3.27 -7.84 -7.71
C TRP A 29 -2.45 -9.13 -7.86
N GLU A 30 -2.95 -10.11 -8.61
CA GLU A 30 -2.25 -11.37 -8.88
C GLU A 30 -0.94 -11.14 -9.65
N ARG A 31 -0.96 -10.32 -10.71
CA ARG A 31 0.24 -10.00 -11.50
C ARG A 31 1.29 -9.26 -10.68
N THR A 32 0.89 -8.31 -9.84
CA THR A 32 1.79 -7.54 -8.99
C THR A 32 2.42 -8.42 -7.92
N ASN A 33 1.64 -9.28 -7.25
CA ASN A 33 2.21 -10.25 -6.31
C ASN A 33 3.18 -11.23 -6.97
N GLN A 34 2.87 -11.72 -8.18
CA GLN A 34 3.77 -12.58 -8.93
C GLN A 34 5.06 -11.85 -9.32
N LEU A 35 4.97 -10.58 -9.73
CA LEU A 35 6.12 -9.74 -10.02
C LEU A 35 7.00 -9.59 -8.78
N CYS A 36 6.42 -9.15 -7.67
CA CYS A 36 7.13 -8.96 -6.41
C CYS A 36 7.75 -10.25 -5.89
N SER A 37 7.03 -11.37 -5.96
CA SER A 37 7.55 -12.68 -5.57
C SER A 37 8.77 -13.10 -6.40
N ARG A 38 8.80 -12.76 -7.70
CA ARG A 38 9.97 -13.02 -8.56
C ARG A 38 11.14 -12.11 -8.23
N LEU A 39 10.90 -10.82 -8.06
CA LEU A 39 11.94 -9.83 -7.73
C LEU A 39 12.63 -10.17 -6.41
N LEU A 40 11.85 -10.57 -5.41
CA LEU A 40 12.34 -10.90 -4.07
C LEU A 40 12.80 -12.36 -3.92
N ARG A 41 12.69 -13.17 -4.99
CA ARG A 41 13.02 -14.60 -4.98
C ARG A 41 12.31 -15.35 -3.85
N THR A 42 11.05 -14.99 -3.60
CA THR A 42 10.24 -15.47 -2.49
C THR A 42 10.08 -17.00 -2.53
N PRO A 43 10.29 -17.73 -1.40
CA PRO A 43 10.04 -19.17 -1.31
C PRO A 43 8.60 -19.57 -1.65
N GLN A 44 8.40 -20.78 -2.15
CA GLN A 44 7.07 -21.25 -2.58
C GLN A 44 6.03 -21.21 -1.45
N GLU A 45 6.42 -21.58 -0.23
CA GLU A 45 5.54 -21.54 0.94
C GLU A 45 4.91 -20.15 1.17
N ALA A 46 5.73 -19.10 1.16
CA ALA A 46 5.23 -17.73 1.29
C ALA A 46 4.32 -17.32 0.12
N ARG A 47 4.64 -17.76 -1.11
CA ARG A 47 3.78 -17.53 -2.28
C ARG A 47 2.41 -18.20 -2.12
N ASP A 48 2.38 -19.40 -1.57
CA ASP A 48 1.15 -20.17 -1.35
C ASP A 48 0.26 -19.52 -0.29
N LEU A 49 0.85 -18.99 0.80
CA LEU A 49 0.12 -18.23 1.83
C LEU A 49 -0.54 -16.97 1.25
N ILE A 50 0.20 -16.21 0.44
CA ILE A 50 -0.32 -15.01 -0.24
C ILE A 50 -1.46 -15.38 -1.19
N ALA A 51 -1.29 -16.43 -2.00
CA ALA A 51 -2.32 -16.90 -2.93
C ALA A 51 -3.61 -17.34 -2.21
N GLN A 52 -3.46 -17.95 -1.03
CA GLN A 52 -4.57 -18.37 -0.17
C GLN A 52 -5.15 -17.23 0.68
N LYS A 53 -4.57 -16.02 0.64
CA LYS A 53 -4.92 -14.88 1.50
C LYS A 53 -4.83 -15.22 3.00
N LYS A 54 -3.86 -16.04 3.38
CA LYS A 54 -3.55 -16.40 4.76
C LYS A 54 -2.49 -15.43 5.28
N PHE A 55 -2.95 -14.43 6.00
CA PHE A 55 -2.13 -13.34 6.52
C PHE A 55 -2.11 -13.40 8.04
N ASP A 56 -1.44 -14.42 8.56
CA ASP A 56 -1.39 -14.72 9.99
C ASP A 56 -0.31 -13.89 10.70
N ASP A 57 -0.35 -13.84 12.03
CA ASP A 57 0.62 -13.10 12.84
C ASP A 57 2.03 -13.71 12.78
N ASP A 58 2.13 -15.03 12.60
CA ASP A 58 3.39 -15.78 12.48
C ASP A 58 3.89 -15.90 11.04
N ALA A 59 3.43 -14.99 10.17
CA ALA A 59 3.88 -14.98 8.79
C ALA A 59 5.40 -14.84 8.67
N ASN A 60 5.97 -15.53 7.69
CA ASN A 60 7.40 -15.44 7.44
C ASN A 60 7.78 -14.07 6.83
N GLU A 61 9.01 -13.64 7.09
CA GLU A 61 9.58 -12.38 6.61
C GLU A 61 9.46 -12.22 5.08
N ALA A 62 9.58 -13.32 4.34
CA ALA A 62 9.46 -13.31 2.89
C ALA A 62 8.06 -12.86 2.43
N MET A 63 7.00 -13.21 3.15
CA MET A 63 5.66 -12.73 2.88
C MET A 63 5.52 -11.24 3.17
N HIS A 64 6.08 -10.76 4.29
CA HIS A 64 6.06 -9.35 4.65
C HIS A 64 6.66 -8.49 3.52
N CYS A 65 7.81 -8.90 2.99
CA CYS A 65 8.47 -8.16 1.92
C CYS A 65 7.69 -8.19 0.59
N VAL A 66 6.97 -9.28 0.27
CA VAL A 66 6.10 -9.29 -0.92
C VAL A 66 4.94 -8.34 -0.74
N ILE A 67 4.31 -8.31 0.44
CA ILE A 67 3.23 -7.36 0.75
C ILE A 67 3.72 -5.92 0.63
N ARG A 68 4.90 -5.61 1.19
CA ARG A 68 5.56 -4.30 1.02
C ARG A 68 5.70 -3.93 -0.44
N CYS A 69 6.33 -4.81 -1.22
CA CYS A 69 6.57 -4.57 -2.63
C CYS A 69 5.26 -4.36 -3.39
N THR A 70 4.25 -5.18 -3.13
CA THR A 70 2.95 -5.06 -3.79
C THR A 70 2.28 -3.74 -3.44
N GLY A 71 2.31 -3.31 -2.17
CA GLY A 71 1.75 -2.03 -1.74
C GLY A 71 2.46 -0.82 -2.34
N ILE A 72 3.79 -0.87 -2.47
CA ILE A 72 4.57 0.20 -3.13
C ILE A 72 4.26 0.24 -4.63
N VAL A 73 4.25 -0.91 -5.31
CA VAL A 73 4.00 -0.98 -6.76
C VAL A 73 2.56 -0.57 -7.10
N SER A 74 1.59 -0.89 -6.24
CA SER A 74 0.19 -0.46 -6.41
C SER A 74 -0.07 0.98 -5.95
N GLY A 75 0.88 1.60 -5.25
CA GLY A 75 0.75 2.93 -4.66
C GLY A 75 -0.11 2.98 -3.39
N THR A 76 -0.53 1.84 -2.84
CA THR A 76 -1.34 1.79 -1.61
C THR A 76 -0.50 1.87 -0.34
N TYR A 77 0.83 1.79 -0.45
CA TYR A 77 1.75 1.87 0.68
C TYR A 77 3.00 2.67 0.33
N ASP A 78 3.51 3.39 1.32
CA ASP A 78 4.73 4.19 1.27
C ASP A 78 5.53 3.91 2.54
N ASP A 79 6.84 3.66 2.42
CA ASP A 79 7.64 3.27 3.58
C ASP A 79 7.65 4.35 4.67
N GLU A 80 7.71 5.61 4.27
CA GLU A 80 7.80 6.73 5.22
C GLU A 80 6.43 6.97 5.87
N ARG A 81 5.36 6.98 5.06
CA ARG A 81 4.03 7.44 5.48
C ARG A 81 3.06 6.32 5.89
N GLY A 82 3.36 5.07 5.55
CA GLY A 82 2.45 3.94 5.74
C GLY A 82 1.42 3.81 4.63
N THR A 83 0.19 3.40 4.98
CA THR A 83 -0.90 3.23 4.02
C THR A 83 -1.30 4.57 3.38
N VAL A 84 -1.40 4.58 2.05
CA VAL A 84 -1.81 5.75 1.27
C VAL A 84 -3.34 5.74 1.13
N MET A 85 -4.02 6.41 2.06
CA MET A 85 -5.50 6.37 2.17
C MET A 85 -6.21 6.89 0.93
N GLU A 86 -5.64 7.86 0.22
CA GLU A 86 -6.18 8.38 -1.03
C GLU A 86 -6.27 7.27 -2.08
N MET A 87 -5.24 6.42 -2.17
CA MET A 87 -5.28 5.25 -3.06
C MET A 87 -6.26 4.18 -2.59
N MET A 88 -6.41 3.99 -1.28
CA MET A 88 -7.40 3.06 -0.74
C MET A 88 -8.84 3.52 -1.07
N GLU A 89 -9.09 4.82 -1.06
CA GLU A 89 -10.38 5.41 -1.46
C GLU A 89 -10.67 5.17 -2.94
N VAL A 90 -9.65 5.38 -3.79
CA VAL A 90 -9.72 5.00 -5.21
C VAL A 90 -10.07 3.51 -5.36
N GLN A 91 -9.45 2.61 -4.59
CA GLN A 91 -9.75 1.18 -4.62
C GLN A 91 -11.14 0.81 -4.09
N ALA A 92 -11.70 1.63 -3.20
CA ALA A 92 -13.05 1.41 -2.71
C ALA A 92 -14.06 1.57 -3.85
N GLN A 93 -13.77 2.37 -4.88
CA GLN A 93 -14.65 2.57 -6.04
C GLN A 93 -16.07 3.00 -5.63
N GLY A 94 -16.19 3.84 -4.60
CA GLY A 94 -17.48 4.28 -4.07
C GLY A 94 -18.27 3.21 -3.30
N LYS A 95 -17.65 2.08 -2.95
CA LYS A 95 -18.21 1.10 -2.01
C LYS A 95 -18.54 1.77 -0.68
N THR A 96 -19.63 1.31 -0.06
CA THR A 96 -20.01 1.75 1.29
C THR A 96 -19.02 1.22 2.32
N GLY A 97 -18.91 1.89 3.46
CA GLY A 97 -18.06 1.46 4.57
C GLY A 97 -16.61 1.96 4.53
N PHE A 98 -16.25 2.81 3.57
CA PHE A 98 -14.87 3.31 3.46
C PHE A 98 -14.46 4.20 4.65
N ALA A 99 -15.37 5.03 5.15
CA ALA A 99 -15.10 5.88 6.32
C ALA A 99 -14.83 5.04 7.57
N GLU A 100 -15.61 3.98 7.77
CA GLU A 100 -15.45 3.03 8.86
C GLU A 100 -14.16 2.20 8.70
N PHE A 101 -13.84 1.78 7.47
CA PHE A 101 -12.54 1.17 7.15
C PHE A 101 -11.38 2.08 7.55
N ARG A 102 -11.41 3.35 7.11
CA ARG A 102 -10.33 4.31 7.37
C ARG A 102 -10.14 4.50 8.87
N SER A 103 -11.24 4.75 9.59
CA SER A 103 -11.19 4.94 11.05
C SER A 103 -10.63 3.71 11.77
N ALA A 104 -11.09 2.51 11.41
CA ALA A 104 -10.65 1.27 12.07
C ALA A 104 -9.18 0.95 11.75
N ALA A 105 -8.72 1.23 10.52
CA ALA A 105 -7.33 1.05 10.13
C ALA A 105 -6.42 2.04 10.87
N GLU A 106 -6.76 3.33 10.88
CA GLU A 106 -5.98 4.38 11.56
C GLU A 106 -5.90 4.15 13.08
N GLU A 107 -6.98 3.69 13.71
CA GLU A 107 -6.97 3.27 15.13
C GLU A 107 -5.99 2.12 15.36
N CYS A 108 -6.00 1.10 14.49
CA CYS A 108 -5.12 -0.06 14.58
C CYS A 108 -3.63 0.33 14.42
N TYR A 109 -3.30 1.30 13.57
CA TYR A 109 -1.92 1.77 13.41
C TYR A 109 -1.35 2.36 14.70
N GLY A 110 -2.19 3.00 15.52
CA GLY A 110 -1.78 3.55 16.82
C GLY A 110 -1.34 2.49 17.83
N GLY A 111 -1.56 1.21 17.54
CA GLY A 111 -1.17 0.08 18.39
C GLY A 111 0.24 -0.45 18.17
N PHE A 112 1.02 0.10 17.22
CA PHE A 112 2.41 -0.29 17.01
C PHE A 112 3.31 0.90 16.68
N GLY A 113 4.61 0.78 17.00
CA GLY A 113 5.62 1.81 16.82
C GLY A 113 6.97 1.24 16.35
N PRO A 114 8.00 2.10 16.17
CA PRO A 114 9.34 1.67 15.79
C PRO A 114 9.94 0.57 16.69
N GLU A 115 9.51 0.46 17.93
CA GLU A 115 9.86 -0.62 18.85
C GLU A 115 9.40 -2.01 18.38
N ASP A 116 8.31 -2.09 17.61
CA ASP A 116 7.75 -3.34 17.12
C ASP A 116 8.44 -3.83 15.84
N TYR A 117 8.93 -2.92 15.00
CA TYR A 117 9.49 -3.26 13.69
C TYR A 117 10.97 -2.89 13.50
N GLY A 118 11.56 -2.04 14.34
CA GLY A 118 12.94 -1.61 14.22
C GLY A 118 13.25 -1.03 12.83
N ASP A 119 14.31 -1.54 12.20
CA ASP A 119 14.70 -1.19 10.83
C ASP A 119 14.09 -2.12 9.76
N ASP A 120 13.21 -3.05 10.16
CA ASP A 120 12.55 -3.98 9.25
C ASP A 120 11.32 -3.32 8.59
N TRP A 121 11.57 -2.68 7.45
CA TRP A 121 10.54 -2.08 6.62
C TRP A 121 9.51 -3.08 6.13
N CYS A 122 9.89 -4.34 5.91
CA CYS A 122 8.95 -5.37 5.51
C CYS A 122 7.96 -5.64 6.65
N LYS A 123 8.45 -5.86 7.87
CA LYS A 123 7.61 -6.03 9.06
C LYS A 123 6.73 -4.81 9.30
N LYS A 124 7.27 -3.59 9.21
CA LYS A 124 6.47 -2.35 9.30
C LYS A 124 5.30 -2.39 8.33
N SER A 125 5.55 -2.60 7.04
CA SER A 125 4.50 -2.63 6.02
C SER A 125 3.46 -3.73 6.27
N TYR A 126 3.88 -4.87 6.81
CA TYR A 126 2.98 -5.98 7.09
C TYR A 126 2.04 -5.68 8.27
N LEU A 127 2.51 -4.95 9.29
CA LEU A 127 1.65 -4.48 10.38
C LEU A 127 0.53 -3.55 9.87
N TYR A 128 0.88 -2.56 9.04
CA TYR A 128 -0.11 -1.72 8.36
C TYR A 128 -1.09 -2.55 7.52
N PHE A 129 -0.56 -3.45 6.69
CA PHE A 129 -1.38 -4.31 5.84
C PHE A 129 -2.36 -5.18 6.64
N LYS A 130 -1.97 -5.73 7.80
CA LYS A 130 -2.89 -6.52 8.64
C LYS A 130 -4.03 -5.67 9.18
N CYS A 131 -3.73 -4.45 9.64
CA CYS A 131 -4.76 -3.49 10.06
C CYS A 131 -5.72 -3.19 8.91
N ASP A 132 -5.18 -2.89 7.72
CA ASP A 132 -5.97 -2.60 6.52
C ASP A 132 -6.82 -3.78 6.10
N TRP A 133 -6.23 -4.97 6.06
CA TRP A 133 -6.90 -6.20 5.63
C TRP A 133 -8.10 -6.51 6.54
N LYS A 134 -7.90 -6.45 7.86
CA LYS A 134 -8.95 -6.69 8.84
C LYS A 134 -10.06 -5.64 8.71
N ALA A 135 -9.70 -4.36 8.69
CA ALA A 135 -10.67 -3.26 8.55
C ALA A 135 -11.45 -3.35 7.23
N TRP A 136 -10.76 -3.66 6.13
CA TRP A 136 -11.37 -3.75 4.80
C TRP A 136 -12.38 -4.89 4.73
N VAL A 137 -12.00 -6.08 5.20
CA VAL A 137 -12.89 -7.25 5.26
C VAL A 137 -14.12 -6.98 6.12
N GLN A 138 -13.97 -6.24 7.22
CA GLN A 138 -15.06 -5.95 8.14
C GLN A 138 -16.03 -4.87 7.62
N HIS A 139 -15.51 -3.82 6.99
CA HIS A 139 -16.28 -2.61 6.73
C HIS A 139 -16.61 -2.36 5.26
N VAL A 140 -15.71 -2.68 4.33
CA VAL A 140 -15.92 -2.36 2.91
C VAL A 140 -16.80 -3.42 2.25
N LYS A 141 -18.03 -3.05 1.91
CA LYS A 141 -19.01 -3.94 1.29
C LYS A 141 -19.19 -3.61 -0.19
N LYS A 142 -19.60 -4.60 -1.00
CA LYS A 142 -20.07 -4.29 -2.36
C LYS A 142 -21.31 -3.38 -2.24
N VAL A 143 -21.43 -2.42 -3.14
CA VAL A 143 -22.70 -1.70 -3.34
C VAL A 143 -23.71 -2.76 -3.79
N GLU A 144 -24.80 -2.90 -3.05
CA GLU A 144 -25.91 -3.79 -3.37
C GLU A 144 -26.67 -3.32 -4.62
#